data_AF-A0AA85K991-F1
#
_entry.id   AF-A0AA85K991-F1
#
_cell.length_a   1.000
_cell.length_b   1.000
_cell.length_c   1.000
_cell.angle_alpha   90.00
_cell.angle_beta   90.00
_cell.angle_gamma   90.00
#
_symmetry.space_group_name_H-M   'P 1'
#
loop_
_entity.id
_entity.type
_entity.pdbx_description
1 polymer ?
#
loop_
_entity_poly.entity_id
_entity_poly.type
_entity_poly.pdbx_seq_one_letter_code
_entity_poly.pdbx_strand_id
1 'polypeptide(L)'
;MNSAQTESWATRWLSSYFKDRKQHTVLAGKRSTSQLTESGVPQGAVLSPFLFSFFLHDLPNSPKVNFTKYADDLTVSVPVVSTSDCSYMNGFLAEVKDWSRSNGLKLNPTKCNTVDFSLRSEKDMHGLIQSHDCSNIDGTMIESKSSVSYLGISFSSNLCWSSHILIVSKKVFRLTYYIKKLRHSGITQSLIIQFINSCVLPIILYCSPLFFPGLLKKDHIILRRTLRAVSRVSAIHLTQLNDTVVNRHMNSCKHLAKVILSDSEHPLYSQLFPCISSGKTRRNFINIYARTTKYKNSTIPYLARVLCEETNIRKELLQLLNQ
;
A
#
# COMPACT_ATOMS: atom_id res chain seq x y z
N MET A 1 -24.91 -6.89 -26.22
CA MET A 1 -23.45 -6.70 -26.13
C MET A 1 -22.98 -6.17 -27.47
N ASN A 2 -22.75 -4.85 -27.57
CA ASN A 2 -22.17 -4.27 -28.78
C ASN A 2 -20.71 -4.71 -28.84
N SER A 3 -20.38 -5.56 -29.81
CA SER A 3 -19.01 -5.81 -30.21
C SER A 3 -18.41 -4.48 -30.66
N ALA A 4 -17.61 -3.86 -29.79
CA ALA A 4 -16.81 -2.72 -30.20
C ALA A 4 -15.89 -3.21 -31.32
N GLN A 5 -16.21 -2.85 -32.56
CA GLN A 5 -15.30 -3.00 -33.68
C GLN A 5 -14.07 -2.17 -33.33
N THR A 6 -13.00 -2.83 -32.90
CA THR A 6 -11.71 -2.18 -32.69
C THR A 6 -11.31 -1.57 -34.03
N GLU A 7 -11.11 -0.26 -34.06
CA GLU A 7 -10.81 0.44 -35.31
C GLU A 7 -9.55 -0.16 -35.92
N SER A 8 -9.63 -0.55 -37.20
CA SER A 8 -8.58 -1.34 -37.87
C SER A 8 -7.19 -0.69 -37.83
N TRP A 9 -7.11 0.63 -37.66
CA TRP A 9 -5.85 1.35 -37.52
C TRP A 9 -5.18 1.10 -36.17
N ALA A 10 -5.94 0.98 -35.07
CA ALA A 10 -5.39 0.79 -33.73
C ALA A 10 -4.72 -0.57 -33.61
N THR A 11 -5.36 -1.62 -34.15
CA THR A 11 -4.78 -2.97 -34.22
C THR A 11 -3.53 -3.00 -35.09
N ARG A 12 -3.53 -2.30 -36.23
CA ARG A 12 -2.33 -2.17 -37.09
C ARG A 12 -1.20 -1.44 -36.40
N TRP A 13 -1.51 -0.35 -35.69
CA TRP A 13 -0.53 0.42 -34.93
C TRP A 13 0.07 -0.39 -33.79
N LEU A 14 -0.75 -1.10 -33.00
CA LEU A 14 -0.28 -2.02 -31.96
C LEU A 14 0.54 -3.17 -32.56
N SER A 15 0.13 -3.74 -33.69
CA SER A 15 0.92 -4.76 -34.39
C SER A 15 2.30 -4.23 -34.79
N SER A 16 2.36 -3.00 -35.31
CA SER A 16 3.64 -2.33 -35.61
C SER A 16 4.45 -2.02 -34.36
N TYR A 17 3.81 -1.76 -33.22
CA TYR A 17 4.50 -1.50 -31.95
C TYR A 17 5.23 -2.74 -31.42
N PHE A 18 4.69 -3.94 -31.67
CA PHE A 18 5.28 -5.20 -31.20
C PHE A 18 6.22 -5.88 -32.21
N LYS A 19 5.99 -5.70 -33.52
CA LYS A 19 6.76 -6.38 -34.56
C LYS A 19 8.18 -5.84 -34.73
N ASP A 20 9.10 -6.74 -35.04
CA ASP A 20 10.49 -6.49 -35.46
C ASP A 20 11.29 -5.56 -34.54
N ARG A 21 10.93 -5.53 -33.26
CA ARG A 21 11.57 -4.69 -32.26
C ARG A 21 12.94 -5.25 -31.92
N LYS A 22 13.96 -4.39 -31.99
CA LYS A 22 15.32 -4.76 -31.61
C LYS A 22 15.78 -3.93 -30.42
N GLN A 23 16.51 -4.57 -29.51
CA GLN A 23 17.12 -3.95 -28.35
C GLN A 23 18.66 -4.05 -28.42
N HIS A 24 19.34 -3.10 -27.80
CA HIS A 24 20.78 -3.11 -27.58
C HIS A 24 21.08 -2.36 -26.28
N THR A 25 22.23 -2.63 -25.67
CA THR A 25 22.68 -1.91 -24.48
C THR A 25 23.79 -0.94 -24.85
N VAL A 26 23.86 0.19 -24.13
CA VAL A 26 24.92 1.18 -24.26
C VAL A 26 25.62 1.32 -22.93
N LEU A 27 26.92 1.04 -22.89
CA LEU A 27 27.75 1.20 -21.70
C LEU A 27 29.00 2.02 -22.07
N ALA A 28 29.21 3.14 -21.37
CA ALA A 28 30.34 4.05 -21.61
C ALA A 28 30.52 4.43 -23.10
N GLY A 29 29.42 4.70 -23.80
CA GLY A 29 29.42 5.07 -25.22
C GLY A 29 29.59 3.91 -26.20
N LYS A 30 29.83 2.67 -25.74
CA LYS A 30 29.92 1.48 -26.59
C LYS A 30 28.56 0.78 -26.67
N ARG A 31 28.17 0.36 -27.87
CA ARG A 31 26.90 -0.34 -28.14
C ARG A 31 27.14 -1.85 -28.26
N SER A 32 26.24 -2.65 -27.68
CA SER A 32 26.17 -4.08 -27.96
C SER A 32 25.66 -4.34 -29.39
N THR A 33 25.77 -5.60 -29.83
CA THR A 33 25.00 -6.06 -30.98
C THR A 33 23.50 -5.94 -30.68
N SER A 34 22.73 -5.69 -31.73
CA SER A 34 21.27 -5.55 -31.62
C SER A 34 20.62 -6.92 -31.69
N GLN A 35 19.70 -7.20 -30.76
CA GLN A 35 18.94 -8.45 -30.70
C GLN A 35 17.45 -8.21 -30.89
N LEU A 36 16.76 -9.12 -31.55
CA LEU A 36 15.31 -9.11 -31.69
C LEU A 36 14.65 -9.36 -30.32
N THR A 37 13.54 -8.69 -30.05
CA THR A 37 12.72 -8.86 -28.85
C THR A 37 11.40 -9.51 -29.27
N GLU A 38 11.28 -10.81 -29.04
CA GLU A 38 10.10 -11.59 -29.45
C GLU A 38 8.94 -11.48 -28.47
N SER A 39 9.21 -11.13 -27.21
CA SER A 39 8.21 -11.07 -26.15
C SER A 39 8.41 -9.88 -25.22
N GLY A 40 7.31 -9.42 -24.64
CA GLY A 40 7.28 -8.33 -23.66
C GLY A 40 7.13 -6.93 -24.27
N VAL A 41 6.98 -5.97 -23.37
CA VAL A 41 6.86 -4.54 -23.67
C VAL A 41 8.14 -3.81 -23.24
N PRO A 42 8.55 -2.73 -23.93
CA PRO A 42 9.75 -1.99 -23.55
C PRO A 42 9.59 -1.31 -22.18
N GLN A 43 10.50 -1.59 -21.26
CA GLN A 43 10.52 -0.88 -19.99
C GLN A 43 10.84 0.61 -20.22
N GLY A 44 10.04 1.50 -19.63
CA GLY A 44 10.18 2.95 -19.77
C GLY A 44 9.41 3.58 -20.94
N ALA A 45 8.77 2.79 -21.81
CA ALA A 45 7.84 3.37 -22.78
C ALA A 45 6.48 3.66 -22.14
N VAL A 46 5.86 4.76 -22.58
CA VAL A 46 4.61 5.29 -22.01
C VAL A 46 3.45 4.28 -22.12
N LEU A 47 3.39 3.51 -23.20
CA LEU A 47 2.30 2.56 -23.46
C LEU A 47 2.45 1.23 -22.70
N SER A 48 3.69 0.87 -22.31
CA SER A 48 3.99 -0.43 -21.74
C SER A 48 3.20 -0.77 -20.46
N PRO A 49 3.04 0.15 -19.48
CA PRO A 49 2.25 -0.14 -18.28
C PRO A 49 0.78 -0.43 -18.61
N PHE A 50 0.17 0.33 -19.52
CA PHE A 50 -1.21 0.11 -19.94
C PHE A 50 -1.39 -1.25 -20.61
N LEU A 51 -0.49 -1.61 -21.54
CA LEU A 51 -0.51 -2.91 -22.21
C LEU A 51 -0.34 -4.06 -21.23
N PHE A 52 0.51 -3.89 -20.22
CA PHE A 52 0.68 -4.90 -19.18
C PHE A 52 -0.58 -5.05 -18.31
N SER A 53 -1.22 -3.95 -17.92
CA SER A 53 -2.51 -4.00 -17.20
C SER A 53 -3.61 -4.64 -18.04
N PHE A 54 -3.66 -4.35 -19.34
CA PHE A 54 -4.60 -4.97 -20.27
C PHE A 54 -4.34 -6.47 -20.44
N PHE A 55 -3.07 -6.87 -20.52
CA PHE A 55 -2.66 -8.27 -20.61
C PHE A 55 -3.03 -9.09 -19.37
N LEU A 56 -3.10 -8.47 -18.18
CA LEU A 56 -3.52 -9.13 -16.94
C LEU A 56 -5.04 -9.05 -16.67
N HIS A 57 -5.82 -8.50 -17.60
CA HIS A 57 -7.23 -8.19 -17.37
C HIS A 57 -8.10 -9.44 -17.24
N ASP A 58 -7.81 -10.50 -17.99
CA ASP A 58 -8.55 -11.76 -18.07
C ASP A 58 -8.06 -12.84 -17.08
N LEU A 59 -7.26 -12.45 -16.09
CA LEU A 59 -6.90 -13.32 -14.95
C LEU A 59 -8.17 -13.93 -14.31
N PRO A 60 -8.11 -15.18 -13.81
CA PRO A 60 -9.24 -15.86 -13.20
C PRO A 60 -9.89 -15.02 -12.09
N ASN A 61 -11.21 -15.12 -11.98
CA ASN A 61 -11.99 -14.46 -10.94
C ASN A 61 -12.87 -15.49 -10.22
N SER A 62 -12.97 -15.37 -8.90
CA SER A 62 -13.76 -16.28 -8.07
C SER A 62 -14.53 -15.47 -7.01
N PRO A 63 -15.85 -15.72 -6.82
CA PRO A 63 -16.66 -14.92 -5.91
C PRO A 63 -16.26 -15.06 -4.42
N LYS A 64 -15.53 -16.13 -4.07
CA LYS A 64 -15.05 -16.37 -2.70
C LYS A 64 -13.66 -15.79 -2.43
N VAL A 65 -12.99 -15.29 -3.47
CA VAL A 65 -11.60 -14.85 -3.40
C VAL A 65 -11.52 -13.38 -3.78
N ASN A 66 -10.99 -12.58 -2.86
CA ASN A 66 -10.66 -11.19 -3.16
C ASN A 66 -9.21 -11.14 -3.61
N PHE A 67 -8.95 -10.59 -4.80
CA PHE A 67 -7.58 -10.31 -5.22
C PHE A 67 -7.40 -8.83 -5.55
N THR A 68 -6.15 -8.37 -5.46
CA THR A 68 -5.74 -7.03 -5.86
C THR A 68 -4.45 -7.13 -6.64
N LYS A 69 -4.36 -6.36 -7.73
CA LYS A 69 -3.20 -6.32 -8.62
C LYS A 69 -2.55 -4.95 -8.56
N TYR A 70 -1.23 -4.92 -8.54
CA TYR A 70 -0.47 -3.70 -8.76
C TYR A 70 0.79 -4.04 -9.57
N ALA A 71 0.80 -3.64 -10.84
CA ALA A 71 1.78 -4.15 -11.80
C ALA A 71 1.84 -5.69 -11.73
N ASP A 72 3.02 -6.27 -11.47
CA ASP A 72 3.25 -7.71 -11.35
C ASP A 72 2.90 -8.29 -9.96
N ASP A 73 2.68 -7.45 -8.95
CA ASP A 73 2.28 -7.90 -7.63
C ASP A 73 0.78 -8.28 -7.62
N LEU A 74 0.50 -9.56 -7.36
CA LEU A 74 -0.85 -10.10 -7.13
C LEU A 74 -0.99 -10.48 -5.66
N THR A 75 -1.96 -9.88 -4.98
CA THR A 75 -2.36 -10.27 -3.62
C THR A 75 -3.69 -11.00 -3.67
N VAL A 76 -3.77 -12.15 -3.01
CA VAL A 76 -4.98 -12.96 -2.88
C VAL A 76 -5.36 -13.02 -1.41
N SER A 77 -6.65 -12.86 -1.11
CA SER A 77 -7.17 -12.88 0.25
C SER A 77 -8.52 -13.57 0.30
N VAL A 78 -8.71 -14.41 1.32
CA VAL A 78 -9.93 -15.20 1.54
C VAL A 78 -10.31 -15.07 3.01
N PRO A 79 -11.58 -14.75 3.34
CA PRO A 79 -12.07 -14.87 4.71
C PRO A 79 -12.07 -16.34 5.13
N VAL A 80 -11.31 -16.68 6.17
CA VAL A 80 -11.24 -18.06 6.70
C VAL A 80 -12.15 -18.20 7.91
N VAL A 81 -13.23 -18.96 7.77
CA VAL A 81 -14.16 -19.30 8.86
C VAL A 81 -14.00 -20.78 9.24
N SER A 82 -13.66 -21.62 8.27
CA SER A 82 -13.46 -23.06 8.40
C SER A 82 -12.19 -23.50 7.65
N THR A 83 -11.71 -24.71 7.95
CA THR A 83 -10.58 -25.32 7.22
C THR A 83 -10.88 -25.55 5.73
N SER A 84 -12.17 -25.65 5.37
CA SER A 84 -12.60 -25.78 3.97
C SER A 84 -12.40 -24.49 3.16
N ASP A 85 -12.27 -23.33 3.80
CA ASP A 85 -12.02 -22.06 3.11
C ASP A 85 -10.60 -22.01 2.51
N CYS A 86 -9.65 -22.71 3.13
CA CYS A 86 -8.27 -22.83 2.66
C CYS A 86 -8.17 -23.55 1.31
N SER A 87 -9.06 -24.52 1.04
CA SER A 87 -9.04 -25.25 -0.24
C SER A 87 -9.44 -24.37 -1.43
N TYR A 88 -10.33 -23.40 -1.23
CA TYR A 88 -10.68 -22.42 -2.26
C TYR A 88 -9.51 -21.53 -2.65
N MET A 89 -8.69 -21.11 -1.67
CA MET A 89 -7.49 -20.34 -1.95
C MET A 89 -6.52 -21.13 -2.82
N ASN A 90 -6.30 -22.42 -2.53
CA ASN A 90 -5.38 -23.24 -3.30
C ASN A 90 -5.92 -23.58 -4.70
N GLY A 91 -7.23 -23.81 -4.83
CA GLY A 91 -7.89 -23.96 -6.12
C GLY A 91 -7.69 -22.72 -7.00
N PHE A 92 -7.93 -21.53 -6.43
CA PHE A 92 -7.71 -20.27 -7.13
C PHE A 92 -6.24 -20.04 -7.51
N LEU A 93 -5.29 -20.36 -6.62
CA LEU A 93 -3.87 -20.28 -6.94
C LEU A 93 -3.46 -21.25 -8.07
N ALA A 94 -4.10 -22.42 -8.16
CA ALA A 94 -3.90 -23.35 -9.27
C ALA A 94 -4.43 -22.78 -10.59
N GLU A 95 -5.62 -22.18 -10.59
CA GLU A 95 -6.18 -21.49 -11.77
C GLU A 95 -5.27 -20.35 -12.24
N VAL A 96 -4.79 -19.51 -11.31
CA VAL A 96 -3.85 -18.41 -11.62
C VAL A 96 -2.55 -18.95 -12.21
N LYS A 97 -2.05 -20.07 -11.69
CA LYS A 97 -0.86 -20.73 -12.20
C LYS A 97 -1.05 -21.24 -13.62
N ASP A 98 -2.15 -21.94 -13.89
CA ASP A 98 -2.43 -22.50 -15.21
C ASP A 98 -2.68 -21.39 -16.24
N TRP A 99 -3.39 -20.33 -15.85
CA TRP A 99 -3.54 -19.12 -16.65
C TRP A 99 -2.18 -18.46 -16.93
N SER A 100 -1.32 -18.32 -15.91
CA SER A 100 0.01 -17.70 -16.07
C SER A 100 0.87 -18.49 -17.06
N ARG A 101 0.89 -19.82 -16.94
CA ARG A 101 1.62 -20.70 -17.85
C ARG A 101 1.10 -20.60 -19.28
N SER A 102 -0.22 -20.60 -19.45
CA SER A 102 -0.87 -20.47 -20.76
C SER A 102 -0.55 -19.13 -21.44
N ASN A 103 -0.31 -18.08 -20.65
CA ASN A 103 0.07 -16.75 -21.11
C ASN A 103 1.59 -16.50 -21.13
N GLY A 104 2.42 -17.54 -20.96
CA GLY A 104 3.89 -17.41 -21.00
C GLY A 104 4.50 -16.65 -19.82
N LEU A 105 3.77 -16.50 -18.72
CA LEU A 105 4.26 -15.92 -17.47
C LEU A 105 4.79 -17.00 -16.54
N LYS A 106 5.85 -16.66 -15.81
CA LYS A 106 6.44 -17.52 -14.77
C LYS A 106 6.23 -16.89 -13.39
N LEU A 107 5.46 -17.57 -12.53
CA LEU A 107 5.31 -17.19 -11.14
C LEU A 107 6.65 -17.36 -10.39
N ASN A 108 6.92 -16.47 -9.44
CA ASN A 108 8.13 -16.51 -8.63
C ASN A 108 7.79 -16.92 -7.18
N PRO A 109 7.73 -18.22 -6.87
CA PRO A 109 7.30 -18.69 -5.56
C PRO A 109 8.21 -18.22 -4.42
N THR A 110 9.49 -17.97 -4.69
CA THR A 110 10.44 -17.46 -3.67
C THR A 110 10.15 -16.04 -3.20
N LYS A 111 9.39 -15.27 -3.98
CA LYS A 111 8.91 -13.93 -3.59
C LYS A 111 7.52 -13.96 -2.97
N CYS A 112 6.78 -15.06 -3.11
CA CYS A 112 5.46 -15.22 -2.53
C CYS A 112 5.60 -15.49 -1.02
N ASN A 113 4.69 -14.93 -0.23
CA ASN A 113 4.59 -15.17 1.21
C ASN A 113 3.10 -15.26 1.58
N THR A 114 2.76 -16.04 2.59
CA THR A 114 1.42 -16.06 3.18
C THR A 114 1.45 -15.43 4.58
N VAL A 115 0.36 -14.78 4.96
CA VAL A 115 0.17 -14.23 6.31
C VAL A 115 -1.29 -14.39 6.70
N ASP A 116 -1.50 -15.01 7.86
CA ASP A 116 -2.83 -15.15 8.44
C ASP A 116 -3.14 -13.95 9.33
N PHE A 117 -4.18 -13.20 8.98
CA PHE A 117 -4.64 -12.07 9.77
C PHE A 117 -5.75 -12.48 10.73
N SER A 118 -5.52 -12.35 12.03
CA SER A 118 -6.52 -12.71 13.04
C SER A 118 -6.39 -11.89 14.32
N LEU A 119 -7.53 -11.70 14.97
CA LEU A 119 -7.62 -11.12 16.32
C LEU A 119 -7.92 -12.18 17.40
N ARG A 120 -8.10 -13.44 16.99
CA ARG A 120 -8.28 -14.57 17.92
C ARG A 120 -6.95 -14.90 18.59
N SER A 121 -7.00 -15.52 19.77
CA SER A 121 -5.77 -15.98 20.43
C SER A 121 -5.13 -17.11 19.61
N GLU A 122 -3.81 -17.28 19.72
CA GLU A 122 -3.10 -18.38 19.06
C GLU A 122 -3.68 -19.75 19.42
N LYS A 123 -4.19 -19.92 20.65
CA LYS A 123 -4.85 -21.15 21.11
C LYS A 123 -6.14 -21.45 20.31
N ASP A 124 -6.93 -20.43 20.02
CA ASP A 124 -8.16 -20.55 19.23
C ASP A 124 -7.88 -20.72 17.73
N MET A 125 -6.66 -20.34 17.30
CA MET A 125 -6.20 -20.45 15.93
C MET A 125 -5.60 -21.81 15.61
N HIS A 126 -5.03 -22.50 16.60
CA HIS A 126 -4.22 -23.71 16.36
C HIS A 126 -4.99 -24.82 15.62
N GLY A 127 -6.31 -24.94 15.82
CA GLY A 127 -7.17 -25.91 15.13
C GLY A 127 -7.65 -25.48 13.72
N LEU A 128 -7.59 -24.19 13.40
CA LEU A 128 -7.90 -23.66 12.05
C LEU A 128 -6.62 -23.60 11.19
N ILE A 129 -5.49 -23.29 11.83
CA ILE A 129 -4.20 -23.01 11.18
C ILE A 129 -3.39 -24.24 10.82
N GLN A 130 -3.57 -25.37 11.52
CA GLN A 130 -2.93 -26.64 11.15
C GLN A 130 -3.32 -27.14 9.75
N SER A 131 -4.29 -26.51 9.08
CA SER A 131 -4.65 -26.75 7.67
C SER A 131 -3.93 -25.84 6.66
N HIS A 132 -3.03 -24.93 7.10
CA HIS A 132 -2.35 -23.97 6.23
C HIS A 132 -1.10 -24.49 5.50
N ASP A 133 -0.80 -25.79 5.56
CA ASP A 133 0.28 -26.44 4.78
C ASP A 133 0.09 -26.39 3.25
N CYS A 134 -0.95 -25.72 2.74
CA CYS A 134 -1.51 -26.06 1.44
C CYS A 134 -1.26 -25.07 0.30
N SER A 135 -0.58 -23.93 0.51
CA SER A 135 -0.23 -23.04 -0.61
C SER A 135 1.07 -23.51 -1.28
N ASN A 136 0.91 -24.41 -2.25
CA ASN A 136 1.99 -24.92 -3.08
C ASN A 136 1.94 -24.26 -4.46
N ILE A 137 3.01 -23.58 -4.85
CA ILE A 137 3.22 -23.12 -6.23
C ILE A 137 4.43 -23.87 -6.78
N ASP A 138 4.20 -24.71 -7.80
CA ASP A 138 5.26 -25.45 -8.51
C ASP A 138 6.13 -26.37 -7.62
N GLY A 139 5.51 -27.05 -6.66
CA GLY A 139 6.22 -27.90 -5.70
C GLY A 139 6.90 -27.12 -4.58
N THR A 140 6.84 -25.79 -4.60
CA THR A 140 7.42 -24.92 -3.57
C THR A 140 6.34 -24.52 -2.58
N MET A 141 6.54 -24.89 -1.31
CA MET A 141 5.71 -24.40 -0.21
C MET A 141 5.96 -22.91 0.00
N ILE A 142 4.89 -22.12 -0.01
CA ILE A 142 4.99 -20.69 0.28
C ILE A 142 5.24 -20.51 1.79
N GLU A 143 6.24 -19.71 2.13
CA GLU A 143 6.60 -19.43 3.51
C GLU A 143 5.49 -18.63 4.22
N SER A 144 5.01 -19.16 5.34
CA SER A 144 4.10 -18.43 6.24
C SER A 144 4.89 -17.49 7.15
N LYS A 145 4.50 -16.22 7.19
CA LYS A 145 5.17 -15.17 7.95
C LYS A 145 4.21 -14.50 8.93
N SER A 146 4.77 -13.96 10.01
CA SER A 146 4.03 -13.10 10.95
C SER A 146 3.87 -11.66 10.43
N SER A 147 4.52 -11.30 9.33
CA SER A 147 4.36 -10.01 8.66
C SER A 147 4.70 -10.07 7.18
N VAL A 148 4.01 -9.28 6.36
CA VAL A 148 4.25 -9.12 4.92
C VAL A 148 4.43 -7.65 4.57
N SER A 149 5.33 -7.37 3.62
CA SER A 149 5.42 -6.05 3.03
C SER A 149 4.63 -6.00 1.71
N TYR A 150 3.76 -5.00 1.57
CA TYR A 150 2.99 -4.76 0.37
C TYR A 150 2.99 -3.27 0.04
N LEU A 151 3.39 -2.91 -1.18
CA LEU A 151 3.48 -1.53 -1.70
C LEU A 151 4.15 -0.53 -0.73
N GLY A 152 5.20 -0.97 -0.03
CA GLY A 152 5.97 -0.14 0.90
C GLY A 152 5.42 -0.07 2.33
N ILE A 153 4.29 -0.72 2.61
CA ILE A 153 3.70 -0.86 3.95
C ILE A 153 4.01 -2.25 4.50
N SER A 154 4.12 -2.37 5.83
CA SER A 154 4.35 -3.65 6.51
C SER A 154 3.11 -3.99 7.32
N PHE A 155 2.47 -5.11 6.99
CA PHE A 155 1.29 -5.62 7.68
C PHE A 155 1.72 -6.75 8.60
N SER A 156 1.39 -6.67 9.88
CA SER A 156 1.59 -7.75 10.84
C SER A 156 0.33 -8.60 10.96
N SER A 157 0.46 -9.91 11.18
CA SER A 157 -0.66 -10.88 11.34
C SER A 157 -1.66 -10.43 12.40
N ASN A 158 -1.14 -9.85 13.48
CA ASN A 158 -1.92 -9.29 14.55
C ASN A 158 -2.46 -7.89 14.25
N LEU A 159 -2.43 -7.37 13.02
CA LEU A 159 -2.91 -6.04 12.62
C LEU A 159 -2.37 -4.87 13.47
N CYS A 160 -1.15 -4.98 14.00
CA CYS A 160 -0.45 -3.88 14.69
C CYS A 160 0.55 -3.19 13.75
N TRP A 161 0.76 -1.89 13.95
CA TRP A 161 1.64 -1.07 13.10
C TRP A 161 3.04 -0.82 13.67
N SER A 162 3.37 -1.39 14.83
CA SER A 162 4.67 -1.19 15.49
C SER A 162 5.85 -1.57 14.61
N SER A 163 5.76 -2.68 13.88
CA SER A 163 6.78 -3.14 12.92
C SER A 163 6.98 -2.11 11.80
N HIS A 164 5.89 -1.60 11.23
CA HIS A 164 5.90 -0.57 10.21
C HIS A 164 6.53 0.73 10.70
N ILE A 165 6.16 1.21 11.89
CA ILE A 165 6.72 2.44 12.47
C ILE A 165 8.22 2.32 12.75
N LEU A 166 8.71 1.14 13.14
CA LEU A 166 10.14 0.90 13.28
C LEU A 166 10.87 0.98 11.93
N ILE A 167 10.28 0.44 10.85
CA ILE A 167 10.84 0.52 9.49
C ILE A 167 10.89 1.98 9.01
N VAL A 168 9.78 2.72 9.15
CA VAL A 168 9.70 4.16 8.82
C VAL A 168 10.75 4.94 9.60
N SER A 169 10.83 4.72 10.91
CA SER A 169 11.80 5.40 11.78
C SER A 169 13.24 5.11 11.37
N LYS A 170 13.59 3.85 11.08
CA LYS A 170 14.93 3.48 10.57
C LYS A 170 15.28 4.21 9.28
N LYS A 171 14.35 4.32 8.33
CA LYS A 171 14.55 5.08 7.08
C LYS A 171 14.81 6.56 7.36
N VAL A 172 14.02 7.17 8.24
CA VAL A 172 14.18 8.58 8.61
C VAL A 172 15.49 8.82 9.36
N PHE A 173 15.88 7.95 10.30
CA PHE A 173 17.16 8.09 11.01
C PHE A 173 18.36 8.08 10.06
N ARG A 174 18.36 7.25 9.02
CA ARG A 174 19.40 7.31 7.97
C ARG A 174 19.45 8.69 7.29
N LEU A 175 18.30 9.29 7.00
CA LEU A 175 18.24 10.64 6.44
C LEU A 175 18.72 11.72 7.42
N THR A 176 18.52 11.57 8.72
CA THR A 176 19.04 12.54 9.71
C THR A 176 20.57 12.64 9.68
N TYR A 177 21.26 11.53 9.41
CA TYR A 177 22.72 11.54 9.22
C TYR A 177 23.12 12.38 7.99
N TYR A 178 22.44 12.19 6.87
CA TYR A 178 22.70 12.97 5.65
C TYR A 178 22.39 14.46 5.85
N ILE A 179 21.30 14.81 6.53
CA ILE A 179 20.97 16.20 6.86
C ILE A 179 22.08 16.83 7.71
N LYS A 180 22.58 16.09 8.72
CA LYS A 180 23.71 16.55 9.54
C LYS A 180 24.93 16.82 8.67
N LYS A 181 25.28 15.92 7.75
CA LYS A 181 26.43 16.07 6.85
C LYS A 181 26.27 17.28 5.91
N LEU A 182 25.10 17.43 5.28
CA LEU A 182 24.80 18.57 4.40
C LEU A 182 24.94 19.90 5.13
N ARG A 183 24.48 19.98 6.38
CA ARG A 183 24.64 21.18 7.21
C ARG A 183 26.11 21.49 7.51
N HIS A 184 26.94 20.47 7.78
CA HIS A 184 28.38 20.67 7.99
C HIS A 184 29.08 21.13 6.70
N SER A 185 28.54 20.78 5.53
CA SER A 185 29.02 21.26 4.22
C SER A 185 28.57 22.68 3.87
N GLY A 186 27.93 23.42 4.79
CA GLY A 186 27.52 24.81 4.57
C GLY A 186 26.24 24.99 3.73
N ILE A 187 25.44 23.93 3.53
CA ILE A 187 24.16 24.03 2.83
C ILE A 187 23.19 24.93 3.59
N THR A 188 22.48 25.80 2.86
CA THR A 188 21.55 26.77 3.42
C THR A 188 20.36 26.11 4.11
N GLN A 189 19.80 26.82 5.10
CA GLN A 189 18.64 26.36 5.85
C GLN A 189 17.41 26.11 4.96
N SER A 190 17.21 26.93 3.93
CA SER A 190 16.10 26.77 2.97
C SER A 190 16.19 25.44 2.21
N LEU A 191 17.39 25.06 1.76
CA LEU A 191 17.63 23.78 1.07
C LEU A 191 17.44 22.59 2.03
N ILE A 192 17.83 22.72 3.29
CA ILE A 192 17.57 21.69 4.31
C ILE A 192 16.06 21.49 4.51
N ILE A 193 15.30 22.58 4.61
CA ILE A 193 13.84 22.51 4.73
C ILE A 193 13.21 21.86 3.49
N GLN A 194 13.68 22.21 2.28
CA GLN A 194 13.24 21.57 1.05
C GLN A 194 13.54 20.07 1.06
N PHE A 195 14.74 19.65 1.45
CA PHE A 195 15.11 18.25 1.56
C PHE A 195 14.22 17.47 2.55
N ILE A 196 13.88 18.08 3.69
CA ILE A 196 12.95 17.47 4.64
C ILE A 196 11.57 17.31 4.03
N ASN A 197 11.09 18.34 3.32
CA ASN A 197 9.80 18.32 2.65
C ASN A 197 9.72 17.27 1.53
N SER A 198 10.81 17.05 0.79
CA SER A 198 10.86 16.17 -0.38
C SER A 198 11.29 14.74 -0.08
N CYS A 199 12.07 14.51 0.97
CA CYS A 199 12.68 13.20 1.24
C CYS A 199 12.29 12.61 2.61
N VAL A 200 12.10 13.44 3.64
CA VAL A 200 11.79 12.94 4.99
C VAL A 200 10.27 12.80 5.20
N LEU A 201 9.52 13.87 4.97
CA LEU A 201 8.08 13.89 5.21
C LEU A 201 7.30 12.87 4.36
N PRO A 202 7.65 12.60 3.08
CA PRO A 202 6.98 11.57 2.32
C PRO A 202 7.14 10.17 2.94
N ILE A 203 8.30 9.84 3.52
CA ILE A 203 8.52 8.56 4.19
C ILE A 203 7.61 8.40 5.42
N ILE A 204 7.39 9.49 6.17
CA ILE A 204 6.54 9.48 7.37
C ILE A 204 5.06 9.44 7.01
N LEU A 205 4.67 10.11 5.92
CA LEU A 205 3.27 10.38 5.59
C LEU A 205 2.68 9.44 4.53
N TYR A 206 3.52 8.69 3.82
CA TYR A 206 3.09 7.72 2.81
C TYR A 206 2.11 6.71 3.41
N CYS A 207 0.89 6.64 2.89
CA CYS A 207 -0.24 5.88 3.44
C CYS A 207 -0.57 6.16 4.92
N SER A 208 -0.24 7.34 5.45
CA SER A 208 -0.57 7.68 6.85
C SER A 208 -2.05 7.52 7.23
N PRO A 209 -3.06 7.77 6.37
CA PRO A 209 -4.47 7.49 6.69
C PRO A 209 -4.75 6.03 7.08
N LEU A 210 -3.92 5.09 6.62
CA LEU A 210 -4.08 3.66 6.90
C LEU A 210 -3.58 3.28 8.30
N PHE A 211 -2.41 3.76 8.71
CA PHE A 211 -1.74 3.26 9.92
C PHE A 211 -1.75 4.24 11.10
N PHE A 212 -1.80 5.56 10.89
CA PHE A 212 -1.88 6.53 11.99
C PHE A 212 -3.05 6.24 12.95
N PRO A 213 -4.25 5.87 12.47
CA PRO A 213 -5.38 5.60 13.35
C PRO A 213 -5.13 4.45 14.32
N GLY A 214 -4.42 3.43 13.86
CA GLY A 214 -4.14 2.20 14.60
C GLY A 214 -2.87 2.24 15.44
N LEU A 215 -2.20 3.39 15.55
CA LEU A 215 -0.97 3.51 16.32
C LEU A 215 -1.25 3.38 17.83
N LEU A 216 -0.39 2.61 18.49
CA LEU A 216 -0.41 2.50 19.95
C LEU A 216 0.39 3.66 20.57
N LYS A 217 0.17 3.95 21.85
CA LYS A 217 0.94 4.97 22.59
C LYS A 217 2.46 4.78 22.44
N LYS A 218 2.94 3.53 22.48
CA LYS A 218 4.36 3.21 22.27
C LYS A 218 4.87 3.57 20.87
N ASP A 219 4.02 3.47 19.85
CA ASP A 219 4.38 3.78 18.47
C ASP A 219 4.46 5.30 18.26
N HIS A 220 3.57 6.07 18.90
CA HIS A 220 3.68 7.54 18.95
C HIS A 220 4.97 8.01 19.62
N ILE A 221 5.43 7.33 20.68
CA ILE A 221 6.72 7.63 21.32
C ILE A 221 7.88 7.43 20.34
N ILE A 222 7.86 6.34 19.56
CA ILE A 222 8.88 6.07 18.54
C ILE A 222 8.86 7.16 17.45
N LEU A 223 7.68 7.49 16.92
CA LEU A 223 7.52 8.53 15.90
C LEU A 223 8.00 9.90 16.43
N ARG A 224 7.66 10.25 17.67
CA ARG A 224 8.14 11.47 18.33
C ARG A 224 9.66 11.51 18.46
N ARG A 225 10.30 10.40 18.84
CA ARG A 225 11.78 10.30 18.89
C ARG A 225 12.39 10.53 17.51
N THR A 226 11.77 9.98 16.47
CA THR A 226 12.18 10.17 15.08
C THR A 226 12.06 11.64 14.65
N LEU A 227 10.93 12.29 14.93
CA LEU A 227 10.71 13.72 14.63
C LEU A 227 11.66 14.64 15.42
N ARG A 228 11.95 14.31 16.69
CA ARG A 228 12.96 15.00 17.50
C ARG A 228 14.35 14.93 16.89
N ALA A 229 14.74 13.77 16.36
CA ALA A 229 16.04 13.64 15.71
C ALA A 229 16.13 14.52 14.46
N VAL A 230 15.06 14.58 13.65
CA VAL A 230 14.98 15.47 12.49
C VAL A 230 15.07 16.94 12.92
N SER A 231 14.27 17.35 13.91
CA SER A 231 14.26 18.73 14.44
C SER A 231 15.64 19.19 14.92
N ARG A 232 16.40 18.32 15.60
CA ARG A 232 17.76 18.63 16.07
C ARG A 232 18.75 18.88 14.94
N VAL A 233 18.67 18.11 13.85
CA VAL A 233 19.61 18.26 12.73
C VAL A 233 19.21 19.40 11.79
N SER A 234 17.91 19.73 11.75
CA SER A 234 17.35 20.69 10.80
C SER A 234 17.17 22.10 11.33
N ALA A 235 17.39 22.37 12.61
CA ALA A 235 17.08 23.66 13.24
C ALA A 235 15.60 24.11 13.13
N ILE A 236 14.69 23.20 12.77
CA ILE A 236 13.24 23.43 12.79
C ILE A 236 12.73 23.08 14.19
N HIS A 237 11.92 23.96 14.79
CA HIS A 237 11.34 23.68 16.10
C HIS A 237 10.42 22.45 16.04
N LEU A 238 10.48 21.59 17.08
CA LEU A 238 9.74 20.32 17.10
C LEU A 238 8.23 20.52 16.92
N THR A 239 7.65 21.54 17.56
CA THR A 239 6.20 21.81 17.43
C THR A 239 5.81 22.15 16.01
N GLN A 240 6.60 22.96 15.30
CA GLN A 240 6.37 23.31 13.90
C GLN A 240 6.44 22.07 12.99
N LEU A 241 7.38 21.16 13.26
CA LEU A 241 7.49 19.90 12.53
C LEU A 241 6.28 18.98 12.81
N ASN A 242 5.87 18.86 14.07
CA ASN A 242 4.71 18.09 14.48
C ASN A 242 3.42 18.65 13.84
N ASP A 243 3.23 19.97 13.86
CA ASP A 243 2.12 20.64 13.19
C ASP A 243 2.12 20.34 11.69
N THR A 244 3.27 20.37 11.04
CA THR A 244 3.40 20.05 9.62
C THR A 244 2.98 18.60 9.32
N VAL A 245 3.43 17.64 10.13
CA VAL A 245 3.06 16.22 10.01
C VAL A 245 1.56 16.04 10.20
N VAL A 246 0.98 16.60 11.26
CA VAL A 246 -0.45 16.48 11.55
C VAL A 246 -1.28 17.14 10.46
N ASN A 247 -0.93 18.36 10.02
CA ASN A 247 -1.64 19.05 8.94
C ASN A 247 -1.65 18.24 7.64
N ARG A 248 -0.50 17.71 7.23
CA ARG A 248 -0.41 16.91 6.00
C ARG A 248 -1.15 15.59 6.15
N HIS A 249 -1.08 14.94 7.30
CA HIS A 249 -1.84 13.74 7.58
C HIS A 249 -3.36 13.97 7.48
N MET A 250 -3.86 15.05 8.08
CA MET A 250 -5.29 15.42 7.99
C MET A 250 -5.71 15.71 6.56
N ASN A 251 -4.86 16.38 5.78
CA ASN A 251 -5.11 16.62 4.37
C ASN A 251 -5.13 15.31 3.56
N SER A 252 -4.21 14.38 3.82
CA SER A 252 -4.21 13.05 3.19
C SER A 252 -5.48 12.26 3.55
N CYS A 253 -5.96 12.34 4.79
CA CYS A 253 -7.21 11.70 5.20
C CYS A 253 -8.42 12.28 4.47
N LYS A 254 -8.53 13.61 4.42
CA LYS A 254 -9.60 14.30 3.67
C LYS A 254 -9.56 13.98 2.18
N HIS A 255 -8.36 13.92 1.60
CA HIS A 255 -8.19 13.55 0.20
C HIS A 255 -8.64 12.11 -0.06
N LEU A 256 -8.18 11.14 0.75
CA LEU A 256 -8.61 9.75 0.62
C LEU A 256 -10.12 9.59 0.79
N ALA A 257 -10.72 10.24 1.80
CA ALA A 257 -12.15 10.22 2.00
C ALA A 257 -12.91 10.82 0.80
N LYS A 258 -12.41 11.92 0.22
CA LYS A 258 -12.98 12.51 -0.99
C LYS A 258 -12.94 11.54 -2.17
N VAL A 259 -11.82 10.86 -2.40
CA VAL A 259 -11.68 9.85 -3.47
C VAL A 259 -12.69 8.73 -3.28
N ILE A 260 -12.80 8.19 -2.06
CA ILE A 260 -13.76 7.13 -1.74
C ILE A 260 -15.19 7.60 -2.02
N LEU A 261 -15.56 8.81 -1.60
CA LEU A 261 -16.94 9.32 -1.72
C LEU A 261 -17.29 9.85 -3.11
N SER A 262 -16.29 10.15 -3.95
CA SER A 262 -16.52 10.61 -5.32
C SER A 262 -16.84 9.46 -6.28
N ASP A 263 -16.56 8.23 -5.89
CA ASP A 263 -16.74 7.03 -6.70
C ASP A 263 -17.68 6.06 -5.99
N SER A 264 -18.91 5.94 -6.50
CA SER A 264 -19.93 5.03 -5.94
C SER A 264 -19.58 3.56 -6.11
N GLU A 265 -18.69 3.22 -7.04
CA GLU A 265 -18.20 1.86 -7.26
C GLU A 265 -16.97 1.54 -6.40
N HIS A 266 -16.43 2.53 -5.68
CA HIS A 266 -15.28 2.32 -4.81
C HIS A 266 -15.60 1.26 -3.73
N PRO A 267 -14.74 0.26 -3.48
CA PRO A 267 -15.03 -0.86 -2.56
C PRO A 267 -15.39 -0.44 -1.13
N LEU A 268 -14.92 0.75 -0.71
CA LEU A 268 -15.15 1.32 0.61
C LEU A 268 -16.27 2.38 0.66
N TYR A 269 -16.90 2.69 -0.48
CA TYR A 269 -17.95 3.72 -0.56
C TYR A 269 -19.09 3.41 0.40
N SER A 270 -19.63 2.19 0.34
CA SER A 270 -20.76 1.74 1.17
C SER A 270 -20.45 1.75 2.67
N GLN A 271 -19.17 1.69 3.06
CA GLN A 271 -18.76 1.73 4.47
C GLN A 271 -18.60 3.16 4.97
N LEU A 272 -18.11 4.09 4.13
CA LEU A 272 -17.84 5.46 4.53
C LEU A 272 -19.04 6.40 4.31
N PHE A 273 -19.77 6.25 3.20
CA PHE A 273 -20.90 7.12 2.81
C PHE A 273 -21.97 7.22 3.90
N PRO A 274 -22.45 6.13 4.52
CA PRO A 274 -23.47 6.21 5.58
C PRO A 274 -22.99 6.94 6.83
N CYS A 275 -21.68 7.14 7.00
CA CYS A 275 -21.14 7.81 8.18
C CYS A 275 -21.29 9.34 8.12
N ILE A 276 -21.77 9.87 7.00
CA ILE A 276 -21.81 11.30 6.69
C ILE A 276 -23.27 11.68 6.45
N SER A 277 -23.90 12.42 7.37
CA SER A 277 -25.29 12.85 7.16
C SER A 277 -25.41 13.93 6.09
N SER A 278 -26.36 13.76 5.17
CA SER A 278 -26.70 14.76 4.14
C SER A 278 -27.50 15.91 4.75
N GLY A 279 -26.82 16.96 5.22
CA GLY A 279 -27.48 18.18 5.66
C GLY A 279 -26.54 19.38 5.59
N LYS A 280 -27.01 20.48 4.98
CA LYS A 280 -26.22 21.72 4.80
C LYS A 280 -25.71 22.33 6.11
N THR A 281 -26.22 21.89 7.27
CA THR A 281 -25.89 22.44 8.60
C THR A 281 -25.68 21.38 9.69
N ARG A 282 -25.71 20.07 9.37
CA ARG A 282 -25.49 19.01 10.36
C ARG A 282 -24.56 17.95 9.78
N ARG A 283 -23.32 17.92 10.24
CA ARG A 283 -22.41 16.76 10.12
C ARG A 283 -22.61 15.89 11.36
N ASN A 284 -23.80 15.33 11.53
CA ASN A 284 -24.00 14.41 12.64
C ASN A 284 -23.24 13.12 12.29
N PHE A 285 -22.15 12.87 13.01
CA PHE A 285 -21.38 11.64 12.95
C PHE A 285 -22.34 10.47 13.25
N ILE A 286 -22.61 9.63 12.26
CA ILE A 286 -23.26 8.35 12.54
C ILE A 286 -22.20 7.48 13.19
N ASN A 287 -22.35 7.29 14.50
CA ASN A 287 -21.37 6.55 15.29
C ASN A 287 -21.25 5.14 14.75
N ILE A 288 -20.10 4.82 14.13
CA ILE A 288 -19.86 3.47 13.63
C ILE A 288 -19.82 2.54 14.82
N TYR A 289 -20.81 1.66 14.92
CA TYR A 289 -20.81 0.64 15.95
C TYR A 289 -19.57 -0.25 15.79
N ALA A 290 -18.64 -0.11 16.73
CA ALA A 290 -17.39 -0.84 16.74
C ALA A 290 -17.35 -1.79 17.93
N ARG A 291 -17.45 -3.09 17.67
CA ARG A 291 -17.34 -4.15 18.70
C ARG A 291 -15.98 -4.18 19.39
N THR A 292 -14.93 -3.71 18.70
CA THR A 292 -13.56 -3.70 19.22
C THR A 292 -12.95 -2.31 19.12
N THR A 293 -12.10 -1.96 20.09
CA THR A 293 -11.30 -0.73 20.06
C THR A 293 -10.41 -0.67 18.81
N LYS A 294 -9.96 -1.83 18.33
CA LYS A 294 -9.14 -1.93 17.14
C LYS A 294 -9.87 -1.58 15.86
N TYR A 295 -11.11 -2.04 15.70
CA TYR A 295 -11.92 -1.62 14.57
C TYR A 295 -12.26 -0.12 14.66
N LYS A 296 -12.60 0.37 15.86
CA LYS A 296 -12.82 1.81 16.11
C LYS A 296 -11.62 2.67 15.69
N ASN A 297 -10.41 2.14 15.84
CA ASN A 297 -9.15 2.78 15.48
C ASN A 297 -8.62 2.35 14.08
N SER A 298 -9.47 1.78 13.23
CA SER A 298 -9.14 1.47 11.84
C SER A 298 -9.46 2.65 10.92
N THR A 299 -9.05 2.54 9.65
CA THR A 299 -9.16 3.61 8.65
C THR A 299 -10.57 4.18 8.51
N ILE A 300 -11.60 3.34 8.35
CA ILE A 300 -12.95 3.82 8.02
C ILE A 300 -13.57 4.65 9.16
N PRO A 301 -13.66 4.15 10.42
CA PRO A 301 -14.17 4.97 11.51
C PRO A 301 -13.33 6.21 11.78
N TYR A 302 -12.02 6.12 11.57
CA TYR A 302 -11.15 7.28 11.70
C TYR A 302 -11.43 8.35 10.64
N LEU A 303 -11.55 7.98 9.36
CA LEU A 303 -11.88 8.90 8.28
C LEU A 303 -13.24 9.58 8.53
N ALA A 304 -14.25 8.82 8.97
CA ALA A 304 -15.54 9.38 9.35
C ALA A 304 -15.41 10.43 10.47
N ARG A 305 -14.64 10.12 11.52
CA ARG A 305 -14.35 11.10 12.59
C ARG A 305 -13.59 12.31 12.04
N VAL A 306 -12.60 12.14 11.16
CA VAL A 306 -11.84 13.27 10.57
C VAL A 306 -12.76 14.25 9.84
N LEU A 307 -13.78 13.77 9.13
CA LEU A 307 -14.73 14.62 8.41
C LEU A 307 -15.69 15.40 9.34
N CYS A 308 -16.02 14.82 10.50
CA CYS A 308 -16.97 15.40 11.47
C CYS A 308 -16.29 16.23 12.58
N GLU A 309 -15.13 15.80 13.06
CA GLU A 309 -14.47 16.27 14.30
C GLU A 309 -12.97 16.58 14.09
N GLU A 310 -12.60 17.13 12.92
CA GLU A 310 -11.21 17.44 12.56
C GLU A 310 -10.43 18.15 13.67
N THR A 311 -11.03 19.15 14.33
CA THR A 311 -10.38 19.96 15.36
C THR A 311 -10.02 19.15 16.60
N ASN A 312 -10.86 18.19 17.01
CA ASN A 312 -10.62 17.34 18.17
C ASN A 312 -9.51 16.32 17.88
N ILE A 313 -9.58 15.66 16.73
CA ILE A 313 -8.55 14.68 16.31
C ILE A 313 -7.19 15.35 16.19
N ARG A 314 -7.14 16.57 15.63
CA ARG A 314 -5.90 17.35 15.54
C ARG A 314 -5.30 17.61 16.92
N LYS A 315 -6.12 18.01 17.90
CA LYS A 315 -5.66 18.24 19.29
C LYS A 315 -5.13 16.94 19.92
N GLU A 316 -5.85 15.82 19.76
CA GLU A 316 -5.44 14.50 20.26
C GLU A 316 -4.06 14.09 19.70
N LEU A 317 -3.88 14.20 18.38
CA LEU A 317 -2.60 13.84 17.73
C LEU A 317 -1.45 14.74 18.15
N LEU A 318 -1.68 16.06 18.22
CA LEU A 318 -0.66 17.00 18.68
C LEU A 318 -0.29 16.75 20.14
N GLN A 319 -1.27 16.41 20.99
CA GLN A 319 -1.01 16.04 22.38
C GLN A 319 -0.10 14.80 22.44
N LEU A 320 -0.38 13.74 21.67
CA LEU A 320 0.44 12.52 21.63
C LEU A 320 1.87 12.74 21.10
N LEU A 321 2.07 13.70 20.20
CA LEU A 321 3.38 14.00 19.62
C LEU A 321 4.18 15.04 20.44
N ASN A 322 3.51 15.92 21.17
CA ASN A 322 4.14 16.97 21.95
C ASN A 322 4.43 16.57 23.41
N GLN A 323 3.59 15.74 24.05
CA GLN A 323 3.78 15.23 25.43
C GLN A 323 4.84 14.13 25.50
#